data_AF-A0A9P4YLN2-F1
#
_entry.id   AF-A0A9P4YLN2-F1
#
_cell.length_a   1.000
_cell.length_b   1.000
_cell.length_c   1.000
_cell.angle_alpha   90.00
_cell.angle_beta   90.00
_cell.angle_gamma   90.00
#
_symmetry.space_group_name_H-M   'P 1'
#
loop_
_entity.id
_entity.type
_entity.pdbx_description
1 polymer ?
#
loop_
_entity_poly.entity_id
_entity_poly.type
_entity_poly.pdbx_seq_one_letter_code
_entity_poly.pdbx_strand_id
1 'polypeptide(L)'
;MFARAIPRAARAPIASLPPKSAVGVAAAALSSITGAPSKTDGRVAAPKNTTGVQRRWASGPATAGSKGKNVPATQKAAAPASSVPATFTIRVRHVSITPGRRPLPSGPYANLSQQDGPIFQGKSFGANTNITGEAVFTTSLVGYPESMTDPSYRGQILVFTQPLIGNYGVPSMERDQWNLLKYFESPHVQCAGIVVSDVALNYSHWTAVESLGQWCAREGIPAISGVDTREIVTYLRERGSSLARISVGEEYDADEDEGFVDPGQINLVKRVSTKAPFVIESPGAAYHVALLDCGVKENILRSLVSRGASVTVFPHNYPIHKVAQHYDGVFISNGPGDPTHCQETVYNLARLMETSSIPIMGICLGHQLLALAVGARTIKLKYGNRAHNIPALDLTTGQCHITSQNHGYAIDSSTLPDDFKEYFVNLNDGSNEGMMHKTRPIFSTQFHPEAKGGPMDSSYLFEKYLQNVKLAKDSQAVYKDNRPTQFLLDILSRERVGVDPTPLAGSG
;
A
#
# COMPACT_ATOMS: atom_id res chain seq x y z
N MET A 1 40.91 -25.08 -56.45
CA MET A 1 41.12 -25.41 -55.02
C MET A 1 40.05 -24.65 -54.24
N PHE A 2 38.93 -25.22 -53.76
CA PHE A 2 38.62 -26.60 -53.38
C PHE A 2 39.58 -27.18 -52.33
N ALA A 3 39.21 -27.16 -51.04
CA ALA A 3 38.51 -28.29 -50.39
C ALA A 3 38.49 -28.19 -48.84
N ARG A 4 37.32 -28.30 -48.20
CA ARG A 4 36.98 -29.39 -47.24
C ARG A 4 35.55 -29.30 -46.68
N ALA A 5 34.98 -30.47 -46.42
CA ALA A 5 33.73 -30.77 -45.70
C ALA A 5 33.94 -32.17 -45.05
N ILE A 6 33.03 -32.85 -44.35
CA ILE A 6 31.57 -32.76 -44.04
C ILE A 6 31.41 -33.54 -42.68
N PRO A 7 30.32 -33.47 -41.85
CA PRO A 7 28.90 -33.46 -42.23
C PRO A 7 27.99 -32.45 -41.47
N ARG A 8 26.68 -32.49 -41.77
CA ARG A 8 25.59 -32.22 -40.82
C ARG A 8 25.00 -33.57 -40.35
N ALA A 9 24.52 -33.65 -39.11
CA ALA A 9 23.69 -34.77 -38.67
C ALA A 9 22.23 -34.62 -39.14
N ALA A 10 21.51 -35.74 -39.33
CA ALA A 10 20.15 -35.75 -39.86
C ALA A 10 19.07 -35.60 -38.77
N ARG A 11 17.92 -35.02 -39.14
CA ARG A 11 16.64 -35.19 -38.42
C ARG A 11 15.82 -36.29 -39.07
N ALA A 12 15.22 -37.16 -38.28
CA ALA A 12 14.22 -38.13 -38.74
C ALA A 12 12.84 -37.44 -38.91
N PRO A 13 11.97 -37.93 -39.82
CA PRO A 13 10.65 -37.36 -40.05
C PRO A 13 9.61 -37.83 -39.01
N ILE A 14 8.67 -36.95 -38.66
CA ILE A 14 7.43 -37.32 -37.98
C ILE A 14 6.37 -37.61 -39.06
N ALA A 15 5.68 -38.75 -38.94
CA ALA A 15 4.67 -39.17 -39.91
C ALA A 15 3.33 -38.45 -39.72
N SER A 16 2.68 -38.10 -40.83
CA SER A 16 1.35 -37.49 -40.87
C SER A 16 0.30 -38.49 -41.39
N LEU A 17 -0.85 -38.62 -40.71
CA LEU A 17 -2.05 -39.26 -41.25
C LEU A 17 -3.33 -38.43 -40.93
N PRO A 18 -4.42 -38.58 -41.71
CA PRO A 18 -5.45 -37.54 -41.87
C PRO A 18 -6.83 -37.88 -41.22
N PRO A 19 -7.83 -36.96 -41.26
CA PRO A 19 -9.04 -37.07 -40.43
C PRO A 19 -10.32 -37.58 -41.12
N LYS A 20 -11.26 -38.09 -40.31
CA LYS A 20 -12.74 -38.24 -40.45
C LYS A 20 -13.23 -39.20 -39.33
N SER A 21 -14.48 -39.20 -38.83
CA SER A 21 -15.68 -38.38 -39.07
C SER A 21 -16.60 -38.41 -37.81
N ALA A 22 -17.77 -37.76 -37.86
CA ALA A 22 -18.63 -37.47 -36.69
C ALA A 22 -19.63 -38.59 -36.28
N VAL A 23 -20.63 -38.21 -35.45
CA VAL A 23 -21.71 -38.96 -34.77
C VAL A 23 -21.34 -39.43 -33.34
N GLY A 24 -22.12 -39.12 -32.29
CA GLY A 24 -23.31 -38.25 -32.25
C GLY A 24 -24.00 -38.10 -30.89
N VAL A 25 -24.77 -37.01 -30.75
CA VAL A 25 -25.84 -36.68 -29.79
C VAL A 25 -25.99 -37.52 -28.49
N ALA A 26 -25.80 -36.87 -27.34
CA ALA A 26 -26.56 -37.13 -26.12
C ALA A 26 -26.67 -35.84 -25.27
N ALA A 27 -27.87 -35.25 -25.18
CA ALA A 27 -28.13 -34.05 -24.38
C ALA A 27 -29.47 -34.18 -23.63
N ALA A 28 -29.41 -34.31 -22.30
CA ALA A 28 -30.54 -34.36 -21.39
C ALA A 28 -30.05 -34.12 -19.95
N ALA A 29 -30.80 -33.51 -19.03
CA ALA A 29 -31.93 -32.58 -19.18
C ALA A 29 -32.02 -31.77 -17.88
N LEU A 30 -32.35 -30.46 -17.93
CA LEU A 30 -32.31 -29.59 -16.74
C LEU A 30 -33.50 -28.61 -16.65
N SER A 31 -34.69 -29.17 -16.64
CA SER A 31 -35.98 -28.56 -16.27
C SER A 31 -37.00 -29.70 -16.09
N SER A 32 -37.97 -29.68 -15.17
CA SER A 32 -38.41 -28.68 -14.19
C SER A 32 -38.73 -29.38 -12.84
N ILE A 33 -39.32 -28.75 -11.81
CA ILE A 33 -40.79 -28.62 -11.67
C ILE A 33 -41.11 -27.52 -10.65
N THR A 34 -42.13 -26.71 -10.93
CA THR A 34 -42.78 -25.80 -9.97
C THR A 34 -43.91 -26.53 -9.23
N GLY A 35 -43.97 -26.48 -7.90
CA GLY A 35 -44.98 -27.23 -7.14
C GLY A 35 -45.22 -26.79 -5.69
N ALA A 36 -46.06 -25.77 -5.52
CA ALA A 36 -46.84 -25.51 -4.30
C ALA A 36 -48.33 -25.43 -4.72
N PRO A 37 -49.33 -25.56 -3.82
CA PRO A 37 -49.24 -25.55 -2.36
C PRO A 37 -50.03 -26.66 -1.64
N SER A 38 -49.93 -26.71 -0.30
CA SER A 38 -51.03 -27.14 0.56
C SER A 38 -51.01 -26.37 1.89
N LYS A 39 -52.16 -26.29 2.58
CA LYS A 39 -52.33 -25.68 3.90
C LYS A 39 -52.83 -26.73 4.89
N THR A 40 -52.44 -26.61 6.16
CA THR A 40 -53.29 -26.96 7.31
C THR A 40 -52.85 -26.14 8.53
N ASP A 41 -53.80 -25.77 9.37
CA ASP A 41 -53.58 -24.84 10.50
C ASP A 41 -53.13 -25.54 11.79
N GLY A 42 -52.31 -24.85 12.58
CA GLY A 42 -51.92 -25.25 13.93
C GLY A 42 -51.58 -24.03 14.80
N ARG A 43 -52.52 -23.58 15.64
CA ARG A 43 -52.33 -22.47 16.59
C ARG A 43 -51.69 -22.97 17.89
N VAL A 44 -50.87 -22.13 18.54
CA VAL A 44 -51.13 -21.53 19.89
C VAL A 44 -49.89 -20.83 20.46
N ALA A 45 -50.13 -19.67 21.11
CA ALA A 45 -49.31 -18.94 22.09
C ALA A 45 -47.84 -18.54 21.78
N ALA A 46 -47.55 -17.25 22.02
CA ALA A 46 -46.21 -16.73 22.28
C ALA A 46 -46.22 -15.97 23.62
N PRO A 47 -45.21 -16.14 24.50
CA PRO A 47 -45.10 -15.38 25.74
C PRO A 47 -44.46 -14.00 25.49
N LYS A 48 -45.00 -12.96 26.12
CA LYS A 48 -44.30 -11.68 26.27
C LYS A 48 -43.41 -11.77 27.51
N ASN A 49 -42.20 -11.20 27.46
CA ASN A 49 -41.86 -10.22 28.49
C ASN A 49 -40.82 -9.20 28.03
N THR A 50 -40.73 -8.09 28.77
CA THR A 50 -39.91 -6.92 28.41
C THR A 50 -38.78 -6.71 29.43
N THR A 51 -37.67 -6.12 28.99
CA THR A 51 -36.82 -5.27 29.84
C THR A 51 -35.89 -4.42 28.97
N GLY A 52 -36.27 -3.16 28.73
CA GLY A 52 -35.40 -2.17 28.09
C GLY A 52 -34.72 -1.30 29.14
N VAL A 53 -33.38 -1.13 29.05
CA VAL A 53 -32.62 -0.29 29.98
C VAL A 53 -32.05 0.92 29.24
N GLN A 54 -32.78 2.03 29.26
CA GLN A 54 -32.25 3.36 28.96
C GLN A 54 -32.02 4.12 30.28
N ARG A 55 -30.76 4.43 30.61
CA ARG A 55 -30.44 5.37 31.69
C ARG A 55 -30.42 6.79 31.15
N ARG A 56 -31.41 7.61 31.54
CA ARG A 56 -31.33 9.07 31.39
C ARG A 56 -30.24 9.62 32.31
N TRP A 57 -29.52 10.64 31.85
CA TRP A 57 -28.83 11.56 32.76
C TRP A 57 -29.87 12.46 33.44
N ALA A 58 -29.64 12.80 34.70
CA ALA A 58 -30.56 13.60 35.51
C ALA A 58 -30.02 15.01 35.74
N SER A 59 -30.86 16.03 35.50
CA SER A 59 -30.60 17.43 35.85
C SER A 59 -31.29 17.77 37.17
N GLY A 60 -30.53 18.23 38.16
CA GLY A 60 -31.07 18.76 39.42
C GLY A 60 -31.50 20.24 39.31
N PRO A 61 -32.58 20.68 39.99
CA PRO A 61 -33.08 22.05 39.89
C PRO A 61 -32.58 22.98 41.01
N ALA A 62 -32.71 24.30 40.79
CA ALA A 62 -32.62 25.33 41.83
C ALA A 62 -33.72 26.41 41.65
N THR A 63 -34.22 26.90 42.77
CA THR A 63 -35.27 27.93 42.97
C THR A 63 -34.65 29.34 43.08
N ALA A 64 -35.36 30.48 43.05
CA ALA A 64 -36.73 30.88 42.68
C ALA A 64 -36.77 32.41 42.46
N GLY A 65 -37.89 32.96 41.93
CA GLY A 65 -38.13 34.41 41.82
C GLY A 65 -39.62 34.71 41.58
N SER A 66 -40.19 35.78 42.15
CA SER A 66 -41.65 35.97 42.24
C SER A 66 -42.15 37.40 41.94
N LYS A 67 -43.49 37.52 41.82
CA LYS A 67 -44.35 38.72 41.58
C LYS A 67 -44.58 39.06 40.09
N GLY A 68 -45.80 39.44 39.65
CA GLY A 68 -47.11 39.34 40.31
C GLY A 68 -48.18 40.33 39.80
N LYS A 69 -49.45 39.88 39.79
CA LYS A 69 -50.71 40.68 39.75
C LYS A 69 -50.97 41.64 38.57
N ASN A 70 -51.91 41.29 37.67
CA ASN A 70 -53.32 41.76 37.70
C ASN A 70 -54.05 41.53 36.35
N VAL A 71 -55.36 41.27 36.42
CA VAL A 71 -56.32 41.32 35.29
C VAL A 71 -57.67 41.83 35.80
N PRO A 72 -58.29 42.81 35.12
CA PRO A 72 -59.73 42.80 34.86
C PRO A 72 -60.02 42.83 33.35
N ALA A 73 -61.26 42.48 32.95
CA ALA A 73 -61.62 42.18 31.56
C ALA A 73 -62.60 43.19 30.92
N THR A 74 -62.87 42.98 29.63
CA THR A 74 -63.84 43.67 28.72
C THR A 74 -63.34 45.01 28.15
N GLN A 75 -63.45 45.29 26.84
CA GLN A 75 -64.57 45.07 25.91
C GLN A 75 -64.14 44.60 24.50
N LYS A 76 -65.12 44.36 23.60
CA LYS A 76 -64.90 44.00 22.19
C LYS A 76 -64.56 45.25 21.35
N ALA A 77 -63.55 45.15 20.49
CA ALA A 77 -63.30 46.05 19.36
C ALA A 77 -62.99 45.22 18.09
N ALA A 78 -63.03 45.85 16.91
CA ALA A 78 -63.01 45.17 15.62
C ALA A 78 -61.66 44.50 15.27
N ALA A 79 -61.70 43.49 14.39
CA ALA A 79 -60.53 42.75 13.94
C ALA A 79 -59.72 43.54 12.88
N PRO A 80 -58.38 43.61 13.00
CA PRO A 80 -57.50 43.96 11.88
C PRO A 80 -57.29 42.75 10.96
N ALA A 81 -56.92 43.02 9.70
CA ALA A 81 -56.76 41.98 8.67
C ALA A 81 -55.56 41.05 8.90
N SER A 82 -55.64 39.81 8.42
CA SER A 82 -54.57 38.83 8.48
C SER A 82 -53.43 39.16 7.50
N SER A 83 -52.33 39.72 8.03
CA SER A 83 -51.09 39.88 7.28
C SER A 83 -50.42 38.51 7.03
N VAL A 84 -50.37 38.08 5.77
CA VAL A 84 -49.58 36.93 5.34
C VAL A 84 -48.09 37.20 5.66
N PRO A 85 -47.33 36.25 6.24
CA PRO A 85 -45.92 36.46 6.52
C PRO A 85 -45.15 36.67 5.21
N ALA A 86 -44.28 37.69 5.18
CA ALA A 86 -43.53 38.05 3.98
C ALA A 86 -42.59 36.92 3.53
N THR A 87 -42.65 36.57 2.25
CA THR A 87 -41.81 35.54 1.64
C THR A 87 -40.34 35.94 1.73
N PHE A 88 -39.55 35.22 2.54
CA PHE A 88 -38.10 35.40 2.63
C PHE A 88 -37.45 35.07 1.28
N THR A 89 -37.26 36.10 0.46
CA THR A 89 -36.61 35.98 -0.85
C THR A 89 -35.11 35.88 -0.63
N ILE A 90 -34.57 34.65 -0.62
CA ILE A 90 -33.13 34.42 -0.61
C ILE A 90 -32.56 35.00 -1.91
N ARG A 91 -31.95 36.19 -1.83
CA ARG A 91 -31.14 36.76 -2.92
C ARG A 91 -29.87 35.95 -3.04
N VAL A 92 -29.93 34.84 -3.77
CA VAL A 92 -28.76 34.19 -4.34
C VAL A 92 -28.08 35.23 -5.23
N ARG A 93 -27.00 35.83 -4.73
CA ARG A 93 -26.08 36.57 -5.61
C ARG A 93 -25.46 35.54 -6.53
N HIS A 94 -25.85 35.56 -7.80
CA HIS A 94 -25.03 34.95 -8.85
C HIS A 94 -23.70 35.70 -8.87
N VAL A 95 -22.73 35.22 -8.09
CA VAL A 95 -21.34 35.51 -8.34
C VAL A 95 -21.02 34.88 -9.68
N SER A 96 -20.90 35.72 -10.71
CA SER A 96 -20.36 35.34 -11.99
C SER A 96 -18.89 34.97 -11.78
N ILE A 97 -18.63 33.72 -11.37
CA ILE A 97 -17.29 33.15 -11.37
C ILE A 97 -16.91 32.97 -12.83
N THR A 98 -16.36 34.02 -13.43
CA THR A 98 -15.44 33.86 -14.55
C THR A 98 -14.42 32.80 -14.12
N PRO A 99 -14.14 31.76 -14.93
CA PRO A 99 -13.14 30.75 -14.57
C PRO A 99 -11.74 31.37 -14.64
N GLY A 100 -11.41 32.15 -13.60
CA GLY A 100 -10.08 32.69 -13.39
C GLY A 100 -9.10 31.53 -13.31
N ARG A 101 -8.07 31.58 -14.16
CA ARG A 101 -6.94 30.65 -14.11
C ARG A 101 -6.44 30.62 -12.67
N ARG A 102 -6.50 29.47 -11.99
CA ARG A 102 -5.96 29.35 -10.62
C ARG A 102 -4.49 29.79 -10.66
N PRO A 103 -4.00 30.50 -9.64
CA PRO A 103 -2.59 30.82 -9.57
C PRO A 103 -1.79 29.52 -9.44
N LEU A 104 -1.13 29.13 -10.53
CA LEU A 104 -0.10 28.10 -10.51
C LEU A 104 1.04 28.54 -9.58
N PRO A 105 1.88 27.60 -9.09
CA PRO A 105 3.14 27.96 -8.45
C PRO A 105 3.94 28.96 -9.28
N SER A 106 4.50 29.98 -8.61
CA SER A 106 5.31 31.03 -9.24
C SER A 106 6.72 30.57 -9.66
N GLY A 107 6.98 29.26 -9.62
CA GLY A 107 8.28 28.67 -9.94
C GLY A 107 8.63 28.69 -11.44
N PRO A 108 9.83 28.18 -11.79
CA PRO A 108 10.23 27.97 -13.16
C PRO A 108 9.28 26.98 -13.87
N TYR A 109 9.33 26.97 -15.20
CA TYR A 109 8.69 25.90 -15.96
C TYR A 109 9.30 24.55 -15.60
N ALA A 110 8.49 23.50 -15.71
CA ALA A 110 8.94 22.13 -15.58
C ALA A 110 8.22 21.26 -16.61
N ASN A 111 8.91 20.21 -17.05
CA ASN A 111 8.41 19.26 -18.04
C ASN A 111 8.54 17.84 -17.47
N LEU A 112 7.48 17.03 -17.61
CA LEU A 112 7.56 15.57 -17.49
C LEU A 112 7.66 14.98 -18.90
N SER A 113 8.85 14.53 -19.29
CA SER A 113 9.10 13.93 -20.60
C SER A 113 9.11 12.40 -20.48
N GLN A 114 8.21 11.71 -21.17
CA GLN A 114 8.23 10.24 -21.28
C GLN A 114 9.25 9.80 -22.34
N GLN A 115 9.97 8.71 -22.07
CA GLN A 115 10.83 8.06 -23.06
C GLN A 115 10.00 7.65 -24.29
N ASP A 116 10.45 8.06 -25.47
CA ASP A 116 9.77 7.85 -26.77
C ASP A 116 8.27 8.24 -26.77
N GLY A 117 7.92 9.25 -25.97
CA GLY A 117 6.54 9.58 -25.62
C GLY A 117 6.23 11.07 -25.50
N PRO A 118 5.04 11.41 -24.95
CA PRO A 118 4.60 12.79 -24.78
C PRO A 118 5.41 13.54 -23.71
N ILE A 119 5.43 14.87 -23.86
CA ILE A 119 5.98 15.82 -22.89
C ILE A 119 4.82 16.59 -22.27
N PHE A 120 4.70 16.54 -20.94
CA PHE A 120 3.65 17.23 -20.20
C PHE A 120 4.23 18.45 -19.47
N GLN A 121 3.73 19.64 -19.81
CA GLN A 121 4.28 20.91 -19.32
C GLN A 121 3.54 21.39 -18.06
N GLY A 122 4.27 22.03 -17.15
CA GLY A 122 3.73 22.58 -15.90
C GLY A 122 4.67 23.60 -15.25
N LYS A 123 4.50 23.77 -13.93
CA LYS A 123 5.33 24.64 -13.08
C LYS A 123 5.95 23.85 -11.93
N SER A 124 7.22 24.11 -11.65
CA SER A 124 7.90 23.51 -10.49
C SER A 124 7.40 24.14 -9.18
N PHE A 125 7.33 23.33 -8.13
CA PHE A 125 7.07 23.74 -6.75
C PHE A 125 7.93 23.01 -5.71
N GLY A 126 8.87 22.16 -6.14
CA GLY A 126 9.78 21.40 -5.28
C GLY A 126 11.24 21.83 -5.46
N ALA A 127 12.17 20.88 -5.43
CA ALA A 127 13.58 21.13 -5.70
C ALA A 127 13.81 21.57 -7.16
N ASN A 128 14.85 22.40 -7.36
CA ASN A 128 15.28 22.86 -8.68
C ASN A 128 16.38 21.94 -9.23
N THR A 129 16.00 20.70 -9.56
CA THR A 129 16.91 19.61 -9.95
C THR A 129 16.27 18.75 -11.02
N ASN A 130 17.05 18.34 -12.02
CA ASN A 130 16.61 17.38 -13.03
C ASN A 130 16.71 15.95 -12.48
N ILE A 131 15.82 15.03 -12.89
CA ILE A 131 15.83 13.63 -12.45
C ILE A 131 15.21 12.68 -13.48
N THR A 132 15.69 11.44 -13.53
CA THR A 132 15.08 10.33 -14.30
C THR A 132 14.54 9.24 -13.38
N GLY A 133 13.47 8.56 -13.78
CA GLY A 133 12.92 7.40 -13.07
C GLY A 133 11.78 6.71 -13.82
N GLU A 134 11.23 5.64 -13.25
CA GLU A 134 10.03 4.98 -13.79
C GLU A 134 8.77 5.81 -13.42
N ALA A 135 8.05 6.32 -14.42
CA ALA A 135 6.78 7.02 -14.21
C ALA A 135 5.67 6.02 -13.84
N VAL A 136 5.06 6.27 -12.69
CA VAL A 136 3.99 5.44 -12.12
C VAL A 136 2.88 6.35 -11.60
N PHE A 137 1.66 5.84 -11.50
CA PHE A 137 0.56 6.58 -10.88
C PHE A 137 0.05 5.89 -9.62
N THR A 138 -0.63 6.64 -8.76
CA THR A 138 -1.42 6.10 -7.64
C THR A 138 -2.85 6.63 -7.64
N THR A 139 -3.82 5.76 -7.35
CA THR A 139 -5.24 6.13 -7.18
C THR A 139 -5.57 6.59 -5.75
N SER A 140 -4.60 6.59 -4.84
CA SER A 140 -4.77 7.01 -3.44
C SER A 140 -5.21 8.47 -3.32
N LEU A 141 -6.38 8.70 -2.70
CA LEU A 141 -6.96 10.03 -2.54
C LEU A 141 -6.42 10.79 -1.31
N VAL A 142 -5.80 10.07 -0.37
CA VAL A 142 -5.24 10.56 0.89
C VAL A 142 -3.96 9.80 1.24
N GLY A 143 -3.16 10.35 2.16
CA GLY A 143 -1.89 9.80 2.59
C GLY A 143 -0.71 10.11 1.65
N TYR A 144 -0.61 11.33 1.09
CA TYR A 144 0.55 11.67 0.24
C TYR A 144 1.89 11.72 1.01
N PRO A 145 1.99 12.14 2.29
CA PRO A 145 3.24 12.04 3.05
C PRO A 145 3.67 10.58 3.27
N GLU A 146 2.72 9.71 3.62
CA GLU A 146 2.94 8.27 3.78
C GLU A 146 3.31 7.61 2.45
N SER A 147 2.65 7.98 1.35
CA SER A 147 2.98 7.49 0.00
C SER A 147 4.38 7.93 -0.42
N MET A 148 4.74 9.20 -0.22
CA MET A 148 6.06 9.72 -0.61
C MET A 148 7.21 9.12 0.20
N THR A 149 6.94 8.65 1.42
CA THR A 149 7.94 8.01 2.31
C THR A 149 7.94 6.48 2.27
N ASP A 150 7.07 5.83 1.49
CA ASP A 150 7.11 4.38 1.25
C ASP A 150 8.36 3.99 0.42
N PRO A 151 9.31 3.18 0.95
CA PRO A 151 10.50 2.76 0.23
C PRO A 151 10.24 2.01 -1.07
N SER A 152 9.03 1.48 -1.27
CA SER A 152 8.63 0.75 -2.49
C SER A 152 8.60 1.66 -3.73
N TYR A 153 8.49 2.99 -3.57
CA TYR A 153 8.59 3.98 -4.65
C TYR A 153 10.04 4.40 -5.01
N ARG A 154 11.09 3.75 -4.48
CA ARG A 154 12.48 4.16 -4.76
C ARG A 154 12.77 4.22 -6.25
N GLY A 155 13.10 5.41 -6.76
CA GLY A 155 13.40 5.62 -8.18
C GLY A 155 12.18 5.82 -9.09
N GLN A 156 10.96 5.86 -8.54
CA GLN A 156 9.74 6.09 -9.31
C GLN A 156 9.30 7.56 -9.23
N ILE A 157 8.83 8.10 -10.35
CA ILE A 157 8.18 9.41 -10.44
C ILE A 157 6.67 9.20 -10.22
N LEU A 158 6.13 9.76 -9.13
CA LEU A 158 4.79 9.45 -8.65
C LEU A 158 3.75 10.47 -9.13
N VAL A 159 2.85 10.01 -10.00
CA VAL A 159 1.71 10.76 -10.53
C VAL A 159 0.47 10.53 -9.67
N PHE A 160 -0.05 11.59 -9.04
CA PHE A 160 -1.27 11.51 -8.24
C PHE A 160 -2.52 11.71 -9.11
N THR A 161 -3.46 10.75 -9.08
CA THR A 161 -4.77 10.93 -9.77
C THR A 161 -5.70 11.89 -9.03
N GLN A 162 -5.49 12.04 -7.71
CA GLN A 162 -6.19 13.01 -6.88
C GLN A 162 -5.75 14.43 -7.31
N PRO A 163 -6.65 15.28 -7.81
CA PRO A 163 -6.23 16.52 -8.47
C PRO A 163 -5.75 17.60 -7.50
N LEU A 164 -6.15 17.55 -6.22
CA LEU A 164 -5.77 18.51 -5.18
C LEU A 164 -4.85 17.84 -4.16
N ILE A 165 -3.57 18.24 -4.14
CA ILE A 165 -2.51 17.65 -3.30
C ILE A 165 -1.83 18.75 -2.46
N GLY A 166 -1.29 18.42 -1.28
CA GLY A 166 -0.64 19.38 -0.37
C GLY A 166 -1.59 20.06 0.63
N ASN A 167 -2.89 19.80 0.56
CA ASN A 167 -3.94 20.53 1.31
C ASN A 167 -3.86 20.41 2.84
N TYR A 168 -3.32 19.30 3.36
CA TYR A 168 -3.05 19.12 4.80
C TYR A 168 -1.57 19.29 5.16
N GLY A 169 -0.77 19.91 4.28
CA GLY A 169 0.63 20.23 4.51
C GLY A 169 1.49 18.99 4.71
N VAL A 170 2.55 19.12 5.50
CA VAL A 170 3.46 18.04 5.88
C VAL A 170 3.58 18.03 7.41
N PRO A 171 3.41 16.87 8.07
CA PRO A 171 3.48 16.75 9.51
C PRO A 171 4.91 16.79 10.04
N SER A 172 5.07 17.06 11.34
CA SER A 172 6.39 16.98 11.98
C SER A 172 6.93 15.55 12.07
N MET A 173 8.26 15.39 12.18
CA MET A 173 8.97 14.12 12.41
C MET A 173 8.78 13.57 13.85
N GLU A 174 7.56 13.69 14.41
CA GLU A 174 7.22 13.16 15.73
C GLU A 174 7.41 11.63 15.74
N ARG A 175 8.11 11.11 16.75
CA ARG A 175 8.22 9.68 17.02
C ARG A 175 7.16 9.23 18.04
N ASP A 176 6.66 8.01 17.91
CA ASP A 176 5.74 7.40 18.85
C ASP A 176 6.46 6.68 20.02
N GLN A 177 5.71 6.02 20.91
CA GLN A 177 6.28 5.35 22.09
C GLN A 177 7.20 4.15 21.79
N TRP A 178 7.32 3.73 20.53
CA TRP A 178 8.27 2.70 20.07
C TRP A 178 9.45 3.31 19.30
N ASN A 179 9.62 4.64 19.36
CA ASN A 179 10.61 5.42 18.61
C ASN A 179 10.39 5.39 17.08
N LEU A 180 9.23 4.96 16.59
CA LEU A 180 8.90 4.89 15.15
C LEU A 180 8.30 6.22 14.67
N LEU A 181 8.56 6.64 13.44
CA LEU A 181 8.00 7.89 12.89
C LEU A 181 6.47 7.80 12.80
N LYS A 182 5.79 8.68 13.54
CA LYS A 182 4.35 8.63 13.79
C LYS A 182 3.52 8.91 12.53
N TYR A 183 4.05 9.72 11.61
CA TYR A 183 3.33 10.22 10.43
C TYR A 183 3.96 9.87 9.08
N PHE A 184 5.08 9.15 9.07
CA PHE A 184 5.82 8.79 7.87
C PHE A 184 6.13 7.31 7.86
N GLU A 185 6.36 6.75 6.68
CA GLU A 185 6.62 5.32 6.50
C GLU A 185 8.11 4.99 6.30
N SER A 186 8.96 6.00 6.12
CA SER A 186 10.42 5.93 6.35
C SER A 186 10.99 7.35 6.62
N PRO A 187 12.27 7.49 7.02
CA PRO A 187 12.83 8.78 7.43
C PRO A 187 12.97 9.87 6.34
N HIS A 188 12.79 9.51 5.07
CA HIS A 188 13.02 10.40 3.92
C HIS A 188 11.99 10.16 2.83
N VAL A 189 11.85 11.13 1.91
CA VAL A 189 11.13 10.89 0.65
C VAL A 189 11.86 9.85 -0.21
N GLN A 190 11.10 8.94 -0.81
CA GLN A 190 11.60 7.76 -1.53
C GLN A 190 11.30 7.82 -3.03
N CYS A 191 10.17 8.40 -3.44
CA CYS A 191 9.92 8.70 -4.84
C CYS A 191 10.98 9.67 -5.41
N ALA A 192 11.35 9.50 -6.67
CA ALA A 192 12.35 10.34 -7.35
C ALA A 192 11.81 11.74 -7.70
N GLY A 193 10.49 11.90 -7.76
CA GLY A 193 9.79 13.15 -8.05
C GLY A 193 8.28 12.95 -7.97
N ILE A 194 7.51 14.05 -7.93
CA ILE A 194 6.05 13.99 -7.87
C ILE A 194 5.37 14.85 -8.95
N VAL A 195 4.22 14.38 -9.44
CA VAL A 195 3.43 15.02 -10.48
C VAL A 195 1.98 15.16 -9.99
N VAL A 196 1.48 16.39 -9.95
CA VAL A 196 0.13 16.72 -9.44
C VAL A 196 -0.60 17.65 -10.41
N SER A 197 -1.93 17.67 -10.34
CA SER A 197 -2.71 18.59 -11.17
C SER A 197 -2.74 20.01 -10.59
N ASP A 198 -3.10 20.14 -9.31
CA ASP A 198 -3.11 21.40 -8.58
C ASP A 198 -2.53 21.21 -7.16
N VAL A 199 -1.53 22.02 -6.81
CA VAL A 199 -0.88 22.00 -5.49
C VAL A 199 -1.43 23.09 -4.60
N ALA A 200 -1.81 22.72 -3.38
CA ALA A 200 -2.28 23.66 -2.38
C ALA A 200 -1.12 24.56 -1.89
N LEU A 201 -1.05 25.79 -2.42
CA LEU A 201 -0.08 26.81 -2.01
C LEU A 201 -0.20 27.21 -0.52
N ASN A 202 -1.38 27.00 0.07
CA ASN A 202 -1.64 27.14 1.51
C ASN A 202 -2.21 25.82 2.04
N TYR A 203 -1.73 25.37 3.19
CA TYR A 203 -2.19 24.16 3.86
C TYR A 203 -2.98 24.46 5.13
N SER A 204 -3.82 23.53 5.58
CA SER A 204 -4.59 23.68 6.82
C SER A 204 -4.89 22.33 7.48
N HIS A 205 -3.98 21.87 8.35
CA HIS A 205 -4.20 20.71 9.21
C HIS A 205 -3.44 20.85 10.53
N TRP A 206 -3.98 20.28 11.62
CA TRP A 206 -3.48 20.51 12.99
C TRP A 206 -2.11 19.88 13.28
N THR A 207 -1.65 18.92 12.46
CA THR A 207 -0.31 18.32 12.56
C THR A 207 0.74 19.01 11.68
N ALA A 208 0.33 19.92 10.79
CA ALA A 208 1.16 20.41 9.71
C ALA A 208 2.14 21.49 10.17
N VAL A 209 3.41 21.36 9.79
CA VAL A 209 4.49 22.28 10.16
C VAL A 209 5.17 22.95 8.96
N GLU A 210 5.09 22.34 7.77
CA GLU A 210 5.58 22.91 6.52
C GLU A 210 4.63 22.59 5.35
N SER A 211 4.76 23.33 4.25
CA SER A 211 4.03 23.03 3.00
C SER A 211 4.70 21.89 2.23
N LEU A 212 3.94 21.24 1.35
CA LEU A 212 4.47 20.19 0.48
C LEU A 212 5.62 20.68 -0.41
N GLY A 213 5.57 21.91 -0.91
CA GLY A 213 6.65 22.47 -1.73
C GLY A 213 7.94 22.70 -0.94
N GLN A 214 7.83 23.20 0.30
CA GLN A 214 8.97 23.35 1.20
C GLN A 214 9.60 21.99 1.53
N TRP A 215 8.79 20.98 1.81
CA TRP A 215 9.28 19.62 2.07
C TRP A 215 9.98 19.02 0.85
N CYS A 216 9.37 19.12 -0.34
CA CYS A 216 9.98 18.65 -1.59
C CYS A 216 11.33 19.35 -1.86
N ALA A 217 11.41 20.68 -1.66
CA ALA A 217 12.68 21.40 -1.80
C ALA A 217 13.72 20.99 -0.74
N ARG A 218 13.28 20.73 0.50
CA ARG A 218 14.14 20.31 1.64
C ARG A 218 14.70 18.89 1.48
N GLU A 219 13.96 18.00 0.84
CA GLU A 219 14.36 16.60 0.59
C GLU A 219 15.06 16.42 -0.78
N GLY A 220 15.23 17.47 -1.58
CA GLY A 220 15.85 17.40 -2.91
C GLY A 220 14.96 16.78 -4.00
N ILE A 221 13.63 16.86 -3.84
CA ILE A 221 12.64 16.19 -4.69
C ILE A 221 12.02 17.19 -5.68
N PRO A 222 12.22 17.04 -7.00
CA PRO A 222 11.55 17.87 -7.99
C PRO A 222 10.05 17.51 -8.07
N ALA A 223 9.23 18.55 -8.18
CA ALA A 223 7.78 18.43 -8.07
C ALA A 223 7.09 19.38 -9.06
N ILE A 224 6.19 18.85 -9.89
CA ILE A 224 5.54 19.56 -11.00
C ILE A 224 4.02 19.61 -10.82
N SER A 225 3.44 20.81 -10.99
CA SER A 225 2.00 21.12 -10.86
C SER A 225 1.47 21.83 -12.12
N GLY A 226 0.15 21.85 -12.29
CA GLY A 226 -0.53 22.47 -13.43
C GLY A 226 -0.72 21.53 -14.62
N VAL A 227 -0.57 20.22 -14.40
CA VAL A 227 -0.54 19.18 -15.44
C VAL A 227 -1.85 18.39 -15.47
N ASP A 228 -2.26 17.89 -16.63
CA ASP A 228 -3.34 16.90 -16.71
C ASP A 228 -2.83 15.51 -16.28
N THR A 229 -2.95 15.20 -14.98
CA THR A 229 -2.56 13.88 -14.47
C THR A 229 -3.49 12.76 -14.94
N ARG A 230 -4.70 13.07 -15.44
CA ARG A 230 -5.61 12.08 -16.04
C ARG A 230 -5.13 11.69 -17.44
N GLU A 231 -4.60 12.61 -18.22
CA GLU A 231 -3.96 12.32 -19.50
C GLU A 231 -2.74 11.40 -19.31
N ILE A 232 -1.85 11.76 -18.37
CA ILE A 232 -0.68 10.94 -18.01
C ILE A 232 -1.09 9.53 -17.57
N VAL A 233 -2.06 9.42 -16.65
CA VAL A 233 -2.57 8.11 -16.17
C VAL A 233 -3.20 7.30 -17.30
N THR A 234 -3.83 7.94 -18.29
CA THR A 234 -4.37 7.25 -19.47
C THR A 234 -3.24 6.68 -20.32
N TYR A 235 -2.23 7.50 -20.64
CA TYR A 235 -1.02 7.05 -21.35
C TYR A 235 -0.32 5.89 -20.64
N LEU A 236 -0.08 5.98 -19.32
CA LEU A 236 0.58 4.94 -18.53
C LEU A 236 -0.25 3.63 -18.46
N ARG A 237 -1.59 3.70 -18.51
CA ARG A 237 -2.44 2.50 -18.59
C ARG A 237 -2.42 1.87 -19.99
N GLU A 238 -2.25 2.68 -21.04
CA GLU A 238 -2.20 2.22 -22.43
C GLU A 238 -0.82 1.68 -22.84
N ARG A 239 0.28 2.28 -22.38
CA ARG A 239 1.66 1.85 -22.69
C ARG A 239 2.27 0.95 -21.62
N GLY A 240 1.92 1.17 -20.35
CA GLY A 240 2.57 0.60 -19.18
C GLY A 240 3.35 1.65 -18.41
N SER A 241 4.02 1.25 -17.31
CA SER A 241 5.01 2.14 -16.69
C SER A 241 6.22 2.30 -17.59
N SER A 242 6.65 3.55 -17.79
CA SER A 242 7.68 3.96 -18.75
C SER A 242 8.75 4.80 -18.04
N LEU A 243 9.96 4.87 -18.59
CA LEU A 243 10.96 5.79 -18.07
C LEU A 243 10.56 7.22 -18.41
N ALA A 244 10.79 8.15 -17.47
CA ALA A 244 10.52 9.56 -17.64
C ALA A 244 11.64 10.41 -17.02
N ARG A 245 11.73 11.65 -17.49
CA ARG A 245 12.58 12.71 -16.93
C ARG A 245 11.68 13.83 -16.42
N ILE A 246 11.90 14.32 -15.20
CA ILE A 246 11.45 15.67 -14.82
C ILE A 246 12.61 16.61 -15.08
N SER A 247 12.37 17.64 -15.90
CA SER A 247 13.30 18.75 -16.12
C SER A 247 12.71 20.05 -15.56
N VAL A 248 13.52 20.88 -14.90
CA VAL A 248 13.12 22.12 -14.23
C VAL A 248 13.98 23.28 -14.73
N GLY A 249 13.35 24.31 -15.30
CA GLY A 249 14.02 25.45 -15.92
C GLY A 249 13.56 25.71 -17.36
N GLU A 250 14.23 26.64 -18.04
CA GLU A 250 14.05 26.92 -19.46
C GLU A 250 15.28 26.51 -20.30
N GLU A 251 16.41 26.22 -19.67
CA GLU A 251 17.63 25.76 -20.33
C GLU A 251 17.58 24.24 -20.57
N TYR A 252 17.48 23.85 -21.84
CA TYR A 252 17.92 22.53 -22.28
C TYR A 252 19.44 22.59 -22.41
N ASP A 253 20.14 22.22 -21.34
CA ASP A 253 21.58 22.00 -21.41
C ASP A 253 21.83 20.67 -22.15
N ALA A 254 22.60 20.74 -23.24
CA ALA A 254 22.95 19.58 -24.04
C ALA A 254 24.00 18.69 -23.35
N ASP A 255 24.76 19.24 -22.40
CA ASP A 255 25.72 18.48 -21.58
C ASP A 255 25.03 17.77 -20.39
N GLU A 256 23.77 18.11 -20.06
CA GLU A 256 22.93 17.38 -19.09
C GLU A 256 22.04 16.27 -19.71
N ASP A 257 22.24 15.86 -20.97
CA ASP A 257 21.42 14.78 -21.58
C ASP A 257 21.82 13.37 -21.10
N GLU A 258 21.93 13.19 -19.78
CA GLU A 258 22.06 11.88 -19.11
C GLU A 258 20.87 10.99 -19.49
N GLY A 259 21.13 9.98 -20.32
CA GLY A 259 20.11 9.05 -20.79
C GLY A 259 19.34 8.38 -19.66
N PHE A 260 18.06 8.08 -19.88
CA PHE A 260 17.14 7.56 -18.87
C PHE A 260 17.73 6.40 -18.04
N VAL A 261 18.00 6.65 -16.75
CA VAL A 261 18.41 5.62 -15.81
C VAL A 261 17.19 4.74 -15.47
N ASP A 262 17.18 3.49 -15.94
CA ASP A 262 16.15 2.51 -15.59
C ASP A 262 16.34 2.02 -14.14
N PRO A 263 15.43 2.35 -13.19
CA PRO A 263 15.49 1.83 -11.84
C PRO A 263 15.32 0.31 -11.79
N GLY A 264 14.69 -0.27 -12.82
CA GLY A 264 14.49 -1.71 -13.01
C GLY A 264 15.76 -2.51 -13.22
N GLN A 265 16.88 -1.88 -13.62
CA GLN A 265 18.21 -2.53 -13.68
C GLN A 265 19.00 -2.42 -12.36
N ILE A 266 18.46 -1.72 -11.36
CA ILE A 266 19.16 -1.45 -10.09
C ILE A 266 18.64 -2.39 -8.99
N ASN A 267 19.53 -2.91 -8.15
CA ASN A 267 19.12 -3.50 -6.87
C ASN A 267 18.76 -2.37 -5.89
N LEU A 268 17.51 -1.87 -6.01
CA LEU A 268 16.97 -0.79 -5.20
C LEU A 268 16.81 -1.21 -3.72
N VAL A 269 16.53 -2.49 -3.47
CA VAL A 269 16.45 -3.09 -2.13
C VAL A 269 17.75 -2.87 -1.35
N LYS A 270 18.92 -3.10 -1.97
CA LYS A 270 20.23 -2.83 -1.36
C LYS A 270 20.44 -1.36 -1.01
N ARG A 271 19.85 -0.42 -1.75
CA ARG A 271 19.90 1.01 -1.43
C ARG A 271 19.04 1.32 -0.19
N VAL A 272 17.78 0.90 -0.15
CA VAL A 272 16.83 1.24 0.94
C VAL A 272 16.98 0.41 2.22
N SER A 273 17.53 -0.81 2.14
CA SER A 273 17.69 -1.73 3.27
C SER A 273 18.68 -1.20 4.32
N THR A 274 18.42 -1.40 5.61
CA THR A 274 19.35 -1.10 6.71
C THR A 274 20.72 -1.76 6.48
N LYS A 275 21.79 -1.04 6.81
CA LYS A 275 23.18 -1.49 6.61
C LYS A 275 23.72 -2.31 7.79
N ALA A 276 23.09 -2.18 8.96
CA ALA A 276 23.36 -2.97 10.15
C ALA A 276 22.05 -3.38 10.84
N PRO A 277 22.03 -4.44 11.69
CA PRO A 277 20.86 -4.79 12.47
C PRO A 277 20.48 -3.71 13.50
N PHE A 278 19.19 -3.56 13.75
CA PHE A 278 18.64 -2.66 14.77
C PHE A 278 17.43 -3.32 15.46
N VAL A 279 17.02 -2.82 16.63
CA VAL A 279 15.92 -3.40 17.41
C VAL A 279 14.85 -2.36 17.68
N ILE A 280 13.59 -2.73 17.46
CA ILE A 280 12.43 -2.02 17.98
C ILE A 280 11.86 -2.85 19.13
N GLU A 281 11.97 -2.31 20.33
CA GLU A 281 11.52 -2.94 21.57
C GLU A 281 10.02 -2.74 21.79
N SER A 282 9.36 -3.75 22.35
CA SER A 282 8.04 -3.59 22.98
C SER A 282 8.14 -4.02 24.44
N PRO A 283 8.03 -3.09 25.42
CA PRO A 283 8.21 -3.41 26.83
C PRO A 283 7.27 -4.53 27.30
N GLY A 284 7.84 -5.61 27.83
CA GLY A 284 7.09 -6.80 28.25
C GLY A 284 6.67 -7.74 27.12
N ALA A 285 7.25 -7.63 25.92
CA ALA A 285 6.96 -8.49 24.78
C ALA A 285 6.94 -10.00 25.12
N ALA A 286 5.91 -10.69 24.62
CA ALA A 286 5.78 -12.15 24.71
C ALA A 286 6.57 -12.87 23.59
N TYR A 287 6.83 -12.18 22.48
CA TYR A 287 7.46 -12.72 21.28
C TYR A 287 8.67 -11.91 20.84
N HIS A 288 9.62 -12.56 20.16
CA HIS A 288 10.70 -11.89 19.44
C HIS A 288 10.69 -12.33 17.97
N VAL A 289 10.51 -11.36 17.06
CA VAL A 289 10.45 -11.58 15.61
C VAL A 289 11.73 -11.08 14.97
N ALA A 290 12.29 -11.86 14.04
CA ALA A 290 13.31 -11.36 13.13
C ALA A 290 12.66 -10.84 11.85
N LEU A 291 12.95 -9.61 11.45
CA LEU A 291 12.44 -9.01 10.21
C LEU A 291 13.58 -8.76 9.22
N LEU A 292 13.46 -9.29 8.00
CA LEU A 292 14.31 -8.88 6.88
C LEU A 292 13.79 -7.57 6.29
N ASP A 293 14.60 -6.51 6.40
CA ASP A 293 14.32 -5.20 5.83
C ASP A 293 14.73 -5.16 4.36
N CYS A 294 13.74 -5.37 3.49
CA CYS A 294 13.86 -5.20 2.04
C CYS A 294 13.49 -3.78 1.56
N GLY A 295 13.20 -2.86 2.49
CA GLY A 295 12.46 -1.62 2.23
C GLY A 295 11.34 -1.38 3.26
N VAL A 296 11.54 -1.79 4.51
CA VAL A 296 10.48 -1.83 5.53
C VAL A 296 9.84 -0.47 5.77
N LYS A 297 8.49 -0.48 5.74
CA LYS A 297 7.63 0.61 6.18
C LYS A 297 7.48 0.65 7.71
N GLU A 298 7.52 1.84 8.29
CA GLU A 298 7.35 2.08 9.73
C GLU A 298 6.06 1.42 10.29
N ASN A 299 4.95 1.40 9.54
CA ASN A 299 3.72 0.77 10.05
C ASN A 299 3.76 -0.77 10.10
N ILE A 300 4.69 -1.45 9.40
CA ILE A 300 4.92 -2.90 9.59
C ILE A 300 5.56 -3.12 10.97
N LEU A 301 6.60 -2.37 11.30
CA LEU A 301 7.26 -2.42 12.61
C LEU A 301 6.24 -2.12 13.71
N ARG A 302 5.49 -1.01 13.59
CA ARG A 302 4.42 -0.62 14.50
C ARG A 302 3.36 -1.71 14.67
N SER A 303 2.95 -2.37 13.58
CA SER A 303 1.94 -3.43 13.61
C SER A 303 2.39 -4.68 14.34
N LEU A 304 3.69 -4.98 14.38
CA LEU A 304 4.25 -6.06 15.20
C LEU A 304 4.41 -5.64 16.67
N VAL A 305 4.99 -4.46 16.94
CA VAL A 305 5.34 -4.07 18.33
C VAL A 305 4.14 -3.67 19.17
N SER A 306 3.11 -3.08 18.57
CA SER A 306 1.81 -2.83 19.24
C SER A 306 1.06 -4.09 19.64
N ARG A 307 1.46 -5.26 19.11
CA ARG A 307 0.85 -6.58 19.38
C ARG A 307 1.74 -7.48 20.26
N GLY A 308 2.72 -6.90 20.96
CA GLY A 308 3.51 -7.59 21.98
C GLY A 308 4.67 -8.44 21.45
N ALA A 309 5.11 -8.20 20.22
CA ALA A 309 6.43 -8.64 19.76
C ALA A 309 7.48 -7.55 19.99
N SER A 310 8.72 -7.92 20.30
CA SER A 310 9.88 -7.09 19.93
C SER A 310 10.39 -7.53 18.57
N VAL A 311 11.09 -6.66 17.84
CA VAL A 311 11.57 -6.95 16.48
C VAL A 311 13.06 -6.62 16.34
N THR A 312 13.91 -7.62 16.08
CA THR A 312 15.24 -7.37 15.50
C THR A 312 15.08 -7.29 13.99
N VAL A 313 15.48 -6.16 13.43
CA VAL A 313 15.48 -5.90 11.99
C VAL A 313 16.87 -6.15 11.44
N PHE A 314 16.95 -6.86 10.32
CA PHE A 314 18.18 -7.28 9.65
C PHE A 314 18.27 -6.74 8.21
N PRO A 315 19.47 -6.51 7.66
CA PRO A 315 19.67 -6.24 6.23
C PRO A 315 19.01 -7.31 5.35
N HIS A 316 18.50 -6.91 4.17
CA HIS A 316 17.75 -7.76 3.23
C HIS A 316 18.44 -9.08 2.89
N ASN A 317 19.76 -9.10 2.78
CA ASN A 317 20.57 -10.25 2.40
C ASN A 317 21.15 -11.03 3.60
N TYR A 318 20.78 -10.68 4.83
CA TYR A 318 21.29 -11.34 6.03
C TYR A 318 20.95 -12.84 6.02
N PRO A 319 21.88 -13.74 6.42
CA PRO A 319 21.69 -15.19 6.37
C PRO A 319 20.77 -15.70 7.49
N ILE A 320 19.49 -15.32 7.42
CA ILE A 320 18.49 -15.51 8.48
C ILE A 320 18.34 -16.99 8.90
N HIS A 321 18.50 -17.92 7.96
CA HIS A 321 18.48 -19.37 8.22
C HIS A 321 19.54 -19.85 9.23
N LYS A 322 20.59 -19.06 9.51
CA LYS A 322 21.62 -19.36 10.52
C LYS A 322 21.29 -18.87 11.93
N VAL A 323 20.30 -17.99 12.08
CA VAL A 323 19.93 -17.38 13.37
C VAL A 323 18.45 -17.50 13.74
N ALA A 324 17.58 -17.92 12.81
CA ALA A 324 16.13 -18.01 13.03
C ALA A 324 15.73 -18.83 14.26
N GLN A 325 16.55 -19.80 14.67
CA GLN A 325 16.36 -20.57 15.91
C GLN A 325 16.43 -19.73 17.20
N HIS A 326 16.86 -18.46 17.15
CA HIS A 326 16.86 -17.50 18.27
C HIS A 326 15.65 -16.54 18.26
N TYR A 327 14.66 -16.82 17.42
CA TYR A 327 13.45 -16.02 17.25
C TYR A 327 12.21 -16.92 17.31
N ASP A 328 11.06 -16.32 17.61
CA ASP A 328 9.77 -17.01 17.64
C ASP A 328 9.05 -16.95 16.28
N GLY A 329 9.44 -16.01 15.41
CA GLY A 329 8.91 -15.85 14.05
C GLY A 329 9.90 -15.13 13.13
N VAL A 330 9.78 -15.34 11.82
CA VAL A 330 10.47 -14.56 10.78
C VAL A 330 9.46 -13.73 9.97
N PHE A 331 9.83 -12.52 9.59
CA PHE A 331 9.03 -11.60 8.78
C PHE A 331 9.87 -11.05 7.62
N ILE A 332 9.25 -10.80 6.47
CA ILE A 332 9.90 -10.18 5.31
C ILE A 332 9.07 -8.99 4.86
N SER A 333 9.69 -7.80 4.80
CA SER A 333 8.98 -6.56 4.50
C SER A 333 8.63 -6.39 3.02
N ASN A 334 7.86 -5.33 2.75
CA ASN A 334 7.79 -4.70 1.43
C ASN A 334 9.16 -4.17 0.97
N GLY A 335 9.22 -3.69 -0.28
CA GLY A 335 10.36 -2.97 -0.82
C GLY A 335 10.27 -2.71 -2.34
N PRO A 336 11.21 -1.95 -2.91
CA PRO A 336 11.20 -1.52 -4.30
C PRO A 336 11.88 -2.48 -5.28
N GLY A 337 11.58 -2.29 -6.57
CA GLY A 337 12.36 -2.85 -7.69
C GLY A 337 11.98 -4.28 -8.08
N ASP A 338 12.88 -4.93 -8.82
CA ASP A 338 12.70 -6.29 -9.31
C ASP A 338 13.11 -7.32 -8.23
N PRO A 339 12.23 -8.27 -7.83
CA PRO A 339 12.56 -9.29 -6.85
C PRO A 339 13.70 -10.23 -7.29
N THR A 340 13.94 -10.38 -8.60
CA THR A 340 15.01 -11.24 -9.14
C THR A 340 16.42 -10.71 -8.85
N HIS A 341 16.57 -9.44 -8.46
CA HIS A 341 17.83 -8.86 -7.99
C HIS A 341 18.22 -9.31 -6.57
N CYS A 342 17.32 -9.96 -5.83
CA CYS A 342 17.52 -10.34 -4.42
C CYS A 342 17.92 -11.81 -4.24
N GLN A 343 18.75 -12.35 -5.15
CA GLN A 343 19.08 -13.78 -5.20
C GLN A 343 19.66 -14.35 -3.89
N GLU A 344 20.47 -13.56 -3.17
CA GLU A 344 20.99 -13.95 -1.85
C GLU A 344 19.87 -14.06 -0.79
N THR A 345 18.90 -13.13 -0.81
CA THR A 345 17.71 -13.20 0.05
C THR A 345 16.84 -14.41 -0.30
N VAL A 346 16.61 -14.68 -1.59
CA VAL A 346 15.85 -15.84 -2.09
C VAL A 346 16.51 -17.14 -1.63
N TYR A 347 17.83 -17.28 -1.78
CA TYR A 347 18.60 -18.41 -1.25
C TYR A 347 18.45 -18.54 0.27
N ASN A 348 18.60 -17.44 1.01
CA ASN A 348 18.50 -17.44 2.47
C ASN A 348 17.09 -17.84 2.97
N LEU A 349 16.03 -17.49 2.23
CA LEU A 349 14.66 -17.88 2.52
C LEU A 349 14.37 -19.34 2.13
N ALA A 350 14.90 -19.84 1.01
CA ALA A 350 14.81 -21.25 0.63
C ALA A 350 15.46 -22.13 1.72
N ARG A 351 16.69 -21.82 2.12
CA ARG A 351 17.39 -22.51 3.21
C ARG A 351 16.63 -22.43 4.55
N LEU A 352 15.98 -21.30 4.86
CA LEU A 352 15.13 -21.17 6.05
C LEU A 352 13.93 -22.13 5.99
N MET A 353 13.25 -22.20 4.83
CA MET A 353 12.09 -23.06 4.62
C MET A 353 12.46 -24.55 4.51
N GLU A 354 13.70 -24.91 4.19
CA GLU A 354 14.20 -26.28 4.29
C GLU A 354 14.56 -26.69 5.73
N THR A 355 15.12 -25.77 6.52
CA THR A 355 15.77 -26.11 7.81
C THR A 355 14.96 -25.77 9.06
N SER A 356 13.84 -25.06 8.96
CA SER A 356 13.07 -24.61 10.13
C SER A 356 11.55 -24.69 9.94
N SER A 357 10.85 -25.06 11.01
CA SER A 357 9.37 -25.03 11.12
C SER A 357 8.82 -23.68 11.61
N ILE A 358 9.68 -22.69 11.85
CA ILE A 358 9.31 -21.36 12.35
C ILE A 358 8.23 -20.68 11.49
N PRO A 359 7.26 -19.94 12.08
CA PRO A 359 6.29 -19.16 11.31
C PRO A 359 6.94 -18.06 10.49
N ILE A 360 6.44 -17.89 9.25
CA ILE A 360 6.96 -16.91 8.29
C ILE A 360 5.79 -16.11 7.69
N MET A 361 5.92 -14.78 7.67
CA MET A 361 5.04 -13.89 6.91
C MET A 361 5.84 -12.97 5.99
N GLY A 362 5.37 -12.77 4.76
CA GLY A 362 5.91 -11.81 3.80
C GLY A 362 4.85 -10.83 3.29
N ILE A 363 5.20 -9.54 3.17
CA ILE A 363 4.35 -8.48 2.61
C ILE A 363 4.97 -7.93 1.32
N CYS A 364 4.16 -7.78 0.27
CA CYS A 364 4.53 -7.19 -1.02
C CYS A 364 5.78 -7.84 -1.64
N LEU A 365 6.94 -7.19 -1.62
CA LEU A 365 8.20 -7.81 -2.03
C LEU A 365 8.51 -9.08 -1.23
N GLY A 366 8.22 -9.12 0.08
CA GLY A 366 8.37 -10.31 0.90
C GLY A 366 7.49 -11.48 0.49
N HIS A 367 6.33 -11.24 -0.13
CA HIS A 367 5.53 -12.28 -0.78
C HIS A 367 6.26 -12.83 -2.02
N GLN A 368 6.76 -11.94 -2.87
CA GLN A 368 7.46 -12.32 -4.10
C GLN A 368 8.76 -13.09 -3.83
N LEU A 369 9.54 -12.66 -2.83
CA LEU A 369 10.78 -13.33 -2.42
C LEU A 369 10.54 -14.73 -1.84
N LEU A 370 9.45 -14.93 -1.09
CA LEU A 370 9.04 -16.26 -0.63
C LEU A 370 8.61 -17.15 -1.79
N ALA A 371 7.91 -16.61 -2.79
CA ALA A 371 7.46 -17.36 -3.96
C ALA A 371 8.65 -17.80 -4.85
N LEU A 372 9.59 -16.89 -5.13
CA LEU A 372 10.86 -17.23 -5.79
C LEU A 372 11.65 -18.28 -5.00
N ALA A 373 11.65 -18.20 -3.65
CA ALA A 373 12.35 -19.14 -2.78
C ALA A 373 11.72 -20.55 -2.72
N VAL A 374 10.53 -20.75 -3.30
CA VAL A 374 9.93 -22.08 -3.54
C VAL A 374 9.87 -22.46 -5.02
N GLY A 375 10.56 -21.72 -5.90
CA GLY A 375 10.69 -22.02 -7.33
C GLY A 375 9.56 -21.50 -8.23
N ALA A 376 8.62 -20.71 -7.69
CA ALA A 376 7.62 -20.02 -8.51
C ALA A 376 8.24 -18.85 -9.29
N ARG A 377 7.51 -18.31 -10.28
CA ARG A 377 7.96 -17.20 -11.13
C ARG A 377 7.25 -15.88 -10.82
N THR A 378 7.96 -14.78 -11.02
CA THR A 378 7.43 -13.41 -11.03
C THR A 378 7.12 -12.96 -12.46
N ILE A 379 6.09 -12.12 -12.61
CA ILE A 379 5.75 -11.43 -13.86
C ILE A 379 5.72 -9.91 -13.61
N LYS A 380 6.27 -9.11 -14.53
CA LYS A 380 6.09 -7.64 -14.48
C LYS A 380 4.70 -7.29 -14.97
N LEU A 381 3.91 -6.62 -14.13
CA LEU A 381 2.59 -6.11 -14.47
C LEU A 381 2.73 -4.90 -15.39
N LYS A 382 1.76 -4.70 -16.30
CA LYS A 382 1.82 -3.63 -17.32
C LYS A 382 2.05 -2.24 -16.72
N TYR A 383 1.27 -1.86 -15.71
CA TYR A 383 1.38 -0.58 -14.99
C TYR A 383 1.41 -0.75 -13.46
N GLY A 384 1.40 -1.99 -12.97
CA GLY A 384 1.35 -2.32 -11.54
C GLY A 384 0.04 -1.96 -10.84
N ASN A 385 -0.06 -2.38 -9.58
CA ASN A 385 -1.17 -2.06 -8.70
C ASN A 385 -0.71 -1.07 -7.62
N ARG A 386 -1.31 0.12 -7.62
CA ARG A 386 -0.85 1.30 -6.86
C ARG A 386 -2.06 2.12 -6.40
N ALA A 387 -2.59 1.78 -5.22
CA ALA A 387 -3.94 2.18 -4.82
C ALA A 387 -4.23 1.90 -3.33
N HIS A 388 -5.26 2.59 -2.79
CA HIS A 388 -5.90 2.26 -1.51
C HIS A 388 -7.29 1.62 -1.68
N ASN A 389 -7.66 1.16 -2.88
CA ASN A 389 -9.02 0.71 -3.20
C ASN A 389 -9.10 -0.62 -3.97
N ILE A 390 -8.08 -1.48 -3.89
CA ILE A 390 -8.05 -2.74 -4.67
C ILE A 390 -8.70 -3.89 -3.88
N PRO A 391 -9.72 -4.57 -4.46
CA PRO A 391 -10.40 -5.71 -3.83
C PRO A 391 -9.58 -7.01 -3.95
N ALA A 392 -9.19 -7.58 -2.81
CA ALA A 392 -8.57 -8.90 -2.72
C ALA A 392 -9.55 -9.90 -2.10
N LEU A 393 -9.79 -11.03 -2.77
CA LEU A 393 -10.66 -12.12 -2.31
C LEU A 393 -9.84 -13.18 -1.55
N ASP A 394 -10.13 -13.41 -0.27
CA ASP A 394 -9.60 -14.52 0.52
C ASP A 394 -10.22 -15.83 0.01
N LEU A 395 -9.40 -16.67 -0.64
CA LEU A 395 -9.82 -17.94 -1.24
C LEU A 395 -10.10 -19.05 -0.21
N THR A 396 -9.89 -18.80 1.08
CA THR A 396 -10.20 -19.73 2.18
C THR A 396 -11.49 -19.41 2.91
N THR A 397 -11.97 -18.16 2.83
CA THR A 397 -13.22 -17.71 3.49
C THR A 397 -14.29 -17.21 2.52
N GLY A 398 -13.92 -16.86 1.28
CA GLY A 398 -14.80 -16.19 0.31
C GLY A 398 -15.05 -14.70 0.62
N GLN A 399 -14.31 -14.11 1.56
CA GLN A 399 -14.45 -12.69 1.91
C GLN A 399 -13.60 -11.79 1.02
N CYS A 400 -14.15 -10.64 0.64
CA CYS A 400 -13.43 -9.60 -0.09
C CYS A 400 -12.98 -8.51 0.88
N HIS A 401 -11.72 -8.12 0.82
CA HIS A 401 -11.11 -7.05 1.61
C HIS A 401 -10.68 -5.94 0.66
N ILE A 402 -10.90 -4.67 1.02
CA ILE A 402 -10.33 -3.55 0.28
C ILE A 402 -8.90 -3.33 0.81
N THR A 403 -7.93 -3.24 -0.09
CA THR A 403 -6.51 -3.30 0.27
C THR A 403 -5.71 -2.10 -0.24
N SER A 404 -4.60 -1.84 0.46
CA SER A 404 -3.55 -0.92 0.03
C SER A 404 -2.48 -1.70 -0.74
N GLN A 405 -2.04 -1.21 -1.90
CA GLN A 405 -1.11 -1.90 -2.79
C GLN A 405 -0.11 -0.92 -3.42
N ASN A 406 1.15 -1.34 -3.56
CA ASN A 406 2.17 -0.62 -4.30
C ASN A 406 3.21 -1.62 -4.89
N HIS A 407 2.90 -2.24 -6.03
CA HIS A 407 3.81 -3.20 -6.68
C HIS A 407 3.73 -3.16 -8.21
N GLY A 408 4.89 -3.32 -8.86
CA GLY A 408 5.02 -3.48 -10.32
C GLY A 408 5.07 -4.92 -10.80
N TYR A 409 5.09 -5.90 -9.88
CA TYR A 409 5.27 -7.32 -10.16
C TYR A 409 4.22 -8.16 -9.43
N ALA A 410 3.88 -9.33 -9.95
CA ALA A 410 3.00 -10.31 -9.32
C ALA A 410 3.57 -11.73 -9.49
N ILE A 411 2.96 -12.72 -8.83
CA ILE A 411 3.34 -14.13 -8.95
C ILE A 411 2.48 -14.87 -9.98
N ASP A 412 3.16 -15.64 -10.83
CA ASP A 412 2.57 -16.60 -11.74
C ASP A 412 2.08 -17.81 -10.92
N SER A 413 0.83 -17.77 -10.46
CA SER A 413 0.29 -18.82 -9.57
C SER A 413 0.24 -20.21 -10.20
N SER A 414 0.32 -20.33 -11.54
CA SER A 414 0.48 -21.60 -12.24
C SER A 414 1.84 -22.30 -11.97
N THR A 415 2.77 -21.61 -11.31
CA THR A 415 4.11 -22.10 -10.96
C THR A 415 4.32 -22.36 -9.47
N LEU A 416 3.29 -22.15 -8.64
CA LEU A 416 3.38 -22.52 -7.22
C LEU A 416 3.54 -24.05 -7.09
N PRO A 417 4.52 -24.54 -6.31
CA PRO A 417 4.69 -25.98 -6.09
C PRO A 417 3.55 -26.56 -5.25
N ASP A 418 3.38 -27.88 -5.31
CA ASP A 418 2.27 -28.60 -4.65
C ASP A 418 2.18 -28.43 -3.12
N ASP A 419 3.22 -27.97 -2.44
CA ASP A 419 3.15 -27.64 -1.01
C ASP A 419 2.42 -26.32 -0.71
N PHE A 420 2.24 -25.47 -1.72
CA PHE A 420 1.65 -24.14 -1.63
C PHE A 420 0.33 -24.05 -2.39
N LYS A 421 -0.44 -23.00 -2.08
CA LYS A 421 -1.64 -22.61 -2.81
C LYS A 421 -1.81 -21.10 -2.75
N GLU A 422 -2.61 -20.57 -3.66
CA GLU A 422 -3.08 -19.19 -3.58
C GLU A 422 -3.87 -18.98 -2.27
N TYR A 423 -3.70 -17.81 -1.69
CA TYR A 423 -4.44 -17.38 -0.49
C TYR A 423 -5.37 -16.21 -0.81
N PHE A 424 -4.92 -15.23 -1.58
CA PHE A 424 -5.76 -14.14 -2.10
C PHE A 424 -5.63 -14.02 -3.63
N VAL A 425 -6.67 -13.51 -4.27
CA VAL A 425 -6.68 -13.13 -5.70
C VAL A 425 -7.29 -11.74 -5.89
N ASN A 426 -6.78 -10.98 -6.87
CA ASN A 426 -7.26 -9.66 -7.23
C ASN A 426 -8.57 -9.76 -8.04
N LEU A 427 -9.65 -9.09 -7.59
CA LEU A 427 -10.93 -9.16 -8.31
C LEU A 427 -11.03 -8.24 -9.55
N ASN A 428 -10.05 -7.37 -9.80
CA ASN A 428 -10.02 -6.52 -11.00
C ASN A 428 -9.28 -7.16 -12.18
N ASP A 429 -8.18 -7.86 -11.93
CA ASP A 429 -7.29 -8.39 -12.99
C ASP A 429 -6.94 -9.89 -12.87
N GLY A 430 -7.32 -10.55 -11.77
CA GLY A 430 -7.05 -11.97 -11.54
C GLY A 430 -5.59 -12.29 -11.12
N SER A 431 -4.76 -11.28 -10.84
CA SER A 431 -3.40 -11.50 -10.34
C SER A 431 -3.38 -12.11 -8.93
N ASN A 432 -2.30 -12.84 -8.61
CA ASN A 432 -2.14 -13.43 -7.29
C ASN A 432 -1.87 -12.34 -6.23
N GLU A 433 -2.66 -12.34 -5.16
CA GLU A 433 -2.59 -11.35 -4.08
C GLU A 433 -1.97 -11.92 -2.78
N GLY A 434 -1.51 -13.16 -2.83
CA GLY A 434 -0.96 -13.86 -1.68
C GLY A 434 -0.99 -15.37 -1.85
N MET A 435 -0.13 -16.05 -1.09
CA MET A 435 -0.03 -17.51 -1.07
C MET A 435 0.15 -18.03 0.36
N MET A 436 -0.18 -19.30 0.58
CA MET A 436 0.07 -20.00 1.83
C MET A 436 0.51 -21.45 1.60
N HIS A 437 1.36 -21.97 2.48
CA HIS A 437 1.69 -23.39 2.53
C HIS A 437 0.47 -24.18 3.04
N LYS A 438 0.23 -25.38 2.47
CA LYS A 438 -0.91 -26.23 2.81
C LYS A 438 -0.88 -26.79 4.24
N THR A 439 0.29 -26.86 4.89
CA THR A 439 0.47 -27.53 6.21
C THR A 439 1.30 -26.73 7.22
N ARG A 440 2.25 -25.90 6.78
CA ARG A 440 3.17 -25.14 7.66
C ARG A 440 2.69 -23.71 7.89
N PRO A 441 3.10 -23.04 8.99
CA PRO A 441 2.70 -21.67 9.33
C PRO A 441 3.42 -20.59 8.47
N ILE A 442 3.38 -20.76 7.15
CA ILE A 442 4.02 -19.90 6.14
C ILE A 442 2.93 -19.33 5.25
N PHE A 443 2.76 -18.01 5.25
CA PHE A 443 1.84 -17.31 4.34
C PHE A 443 2.37 -15.94 3.95
N SER A 444 1.75 -15.30 2.97
CA SER A 444 2.18 -14.00 2.48
C SER A 444 1.06 -13.27 1.73
N THR A 445 1.16 -11.95 1.62
CA THR A 445 0.25 -11.10 0.84
C THR A 445 1.03 -10.16 -0.07
N GLN A 446 0.55 -9.98 -1.29
CA GLN A 446 1.11 -9.02 -2.24
C GLN A 446 0.70 -7.57 -1.88
N PHE A 447 -0.48 -7.42 -1.28
CA PHE A 447 -0.95 -6.17 -0.67
C PHE A 447 -0.36 -5.93 0.74
N HIS A 448 -0.60 -4.71 1.24
CA HIS A 448 -0.06 -4.13 2.48
C HIS A 448 -1.11 -4.08 3.61
N PRO A 449 -1.21 -5.13 4.47
CA PRO A 449 -2.16 -5.15 5.59
C PRO A 449 -1.83 -4.17 6.72
N GLU A 450 -0.63 -3.57 6.73
CA GLU A 450 -0.31 -2.46 7.63
C GLU A 450 -0.93 -1.14 7.15
N ALA A 451 -1.28 -1.05 5.87
CA ALA A 451 -1.80 0.13 5.17
C ALA A 451 -1.03 1.43 5.49
N LYS A 452 -1.57 2.25 6.40
CA LYS A 452 -1.30 3.68 6.61
C LYS A 452 -1.73 4.52 5.39
N GLY A 453 -2.61 5.50 5.61
CA GLY A 453 -3.33 6.20 4.53
C GLY A 453 -4.39 5.36 3.78
N GLY A 454 -4.19 4.04 3.68
CA GLY A 454 -5.14 3.07 3.12
C GLY A 454 -6.10 2.43 4.14
N PRO A 455 -6.97 1.51 3.67
CA PRO A 455 -7.96 0.79 4.49
C PRO A 455 -7.31 -0.21 5.45
N MET A 456 -7.94 -0.44 6.61
CA MET A 456 -7.41 -1.33 7.67
C MET A 456 -8.01 -2.75 7.62
N ASP A 457 -8.83 -3.06 6.61
CA ASP A 457 -9.69 -4.25 6.45
C ASP A 457 -8.94 -5.60 6.50
N SER A 458 -7.63 -5.59 6.23
CA SER A 458 -6.76 -6.78 6.22
C SER A 458 -5.73 -6.80 7.35
N SER A 459 -5.78 -5.84 8.28
CA SER A 459 -4.83 -5.73 9.39
C SER A 459 -4.81 -6.94 10.34
N TYR A 460 -5.92 -7.72 10.39
CA TYR A 460 -6.07 -8.97 11.13
C TYR A 460 -5.00 -10.04 10.79
N LEU A 461 -4.29 -9.88 9.67
CA LEU A 461 -3.22 -10.78 9.26
C LEU A 461 -1.99 -10.71 10.19
N PHE A 462 -1.78 -9.59 10.89
CA PHE A 462 -0.74 -9.50 11.94
C PHE A 462 -1.13 -10.32 13.18
N GLU A 463 -2.39 -10.30 13.59
CA GLU A 463 -2.94 -11.19 14.63
C GLU A 463 -2.81 -12.66 14.20
N LYS A 464 -3.16 -13.00 12.94
CA LYS A 464 -3.00 -14.35 12.39
C LYS A 464 -1.54 -14.83 12.43
N TYR A 465 -0.60 -13.96 12.06
CA TYR A 465 0.84 -14.26 12.16
C TYR A 465 1.30 -14.46 13.60
N LEU A 466 0.94 -13.56 14.52
CA LEU A 466 1.35 -13.68 15.92
C LEU A 466 0.64 -14.84 16.66
N GLN A 467 -0.54 -15.25 16.21
CA GLN A 467 -1.19 -16.50 16.64
C GLN A 467 -0.38 -17.72 16.18
N ASN A 468 0.12 -17.74 14.94
CA ASN A 468 1.02 -18.81 14.47
C ASN A 468 2.33 -18.83 15.28
N VAL A 469 2.93 -17.65 15.54
CA VAL A 469 4.11 -17.49 16.42
C VAL A 469 3.84 -18.04 17.82
N LYS A 470 2.69 -17.72 18.42
CA LYS A 470 2.30 -18.27 19.72
C LYS A 470 2.17 -19.80 19.66
N LEU A 471 1.45 -20.36 18.69
CA LEU A 471 1.24 -21.81 18.57
C LEU A 471 2.56 -22.56 18.33
N ALA A 472 3.48 -21.99 17.55
CA ALA A 472 4.81 -22.55 17.34
C ALA A 472 5.71 -22.46 18.59
N LYS A 473 5.52 -21.45 19.45
CA LYS A 473 6.23 -21.30 20.72
C LYS A 473 5.68 -22.22 21.81
N ASP A 474 4.34 -22.30 21.93
CA ASP A 474 3.63 -23.15 22.89
C ASP A 474 3.85 -24.65 22.63
N SER A 475 4.18 -25.04 21.39
CA SER A 475 4.43 -26.44 20.99
C SER A 475 5.90 -26.87 21.09
N GLN A 476 6.81 -25.99 21.52
CA GLN A 476 8.20 -26.37 21.80
C GLN A 476 8.29 -27.19 23.09
N ALA A 477 8.78 -28.43 23.00
CA ALA A 477 8.97 -29.32 24.15
C ALA A 477 9.99 -28.81 25.20
N VAL A 478 10.78 -27.79 24.85
CA VAL A 478 11.66 -27.05 25.74
C VAL A 478 11.38 -25.56 25.55
N TYR A 479 10.98 -24.87 26.61
CA TYR A 479 10.82 -23.41 26.57
C TYR A 479 12.17 -22.74 26.31
N LYS A 480 12.27 -21.99 25.21
CA LYS A 480 13.41 -21.13 24.92
C LYS A 480 13.00 -19.66 25.08
N ASP A 481 13.71 -18.94 25.94
CA ASP A 481 13.56 -17.49 26.00
C ASP A 481 14.33 -16.84 24.85
N ASN A 482 13.60 -16.55 23.77
CA ASN A 482 14.13 -15.85 22.60
C ASN A 482 14.06 -14.32 22.73
N ARG A 483 13.58 -13.74 23.85
CA ARG A 483 13.45 -12.27 23.99
C ARG A 483 14.79 -11.55 23.83
N PRO A 484 14.81 -10.27 23.40
CA PRO A 484 16.02 -9.47 23.37
C PRO A 484 16.73 -9.50 24.74
N THR A 485 18.01 -9.87 24.75
CA THR A 485 18.83 -9.79 25.98
C THR A 485 19.28 -8.35 26.18
N GLN A 486 19.49 -7.92 27.44
CA GLN A 486 19.95 -6.55 27.71
C GLN A 486 21.22 -6.21 26.92
N PHE A 487 22.20 -7.12 26.88
CA PHE A 487 23.41 -6.98 26.06
C PHE A 487 23.11 -6.74 24.57
N LEU A 488 22.11 -7.41 23.99
CA LEU A 488 21.70 -7.21 22.59
C LEU A 488 21.03 -5.84 22.38
N LEU A 489 20.32 -5.32 23.39
CA LEU A 489 19.73 -3.98 23.38
C LEU A 489 20.78 -2.87 23.61
N ASP A 490 21.86 -3.18 24.35
CA ASP A 490 22.95 -2.24 24.65
C ASP A 490 23.90 -2.03 23.46
N ILE A 491 24.03 -3.01 22.55
CA ILE A 491 24.96 -2.98 21.40
C ILE A 491 24.33 -2.68 20.04
N LEU A 492 23.01 -2.88 19.89
CA LEU A 492 22.32 -2.64 18.62
C LEU A 492 21.69 -1.25 18.57
N SER A 493 21.58 -0.71 17.36
CA SER A 493 20.86 0.55 17.14
C SER A 493 19.37 0.38 17.49
N ARG A 494 18.74 1.47 17.95
CA ARG A 494 17.27 1.58 18.07
C ARG A 494 16.61 2.27 16.87
N GLU A 495 17.41 2.63 15.86
CA GLU A 495 16.98 3.26 14.62
C GLU A 495 17.62 2.60 13.39
N ARG A 496 16.98 2.76 12.23
CA ARG A 496 17.40 2.17 10.95
C ARG A 496 18.71 2.79 10.45
N VAL A 497 19.69 1.96 10.07
CA VAL A 497 21.10 2.41 9.90
C VAL A 497 21.46 2.60 8.43
N GLY A 498 21.92 3.80 8.06
CA GLY A 498 22.55 4.09 6.76
C GLY A 498 21.60 3.95 5.56
N VAL A 499 20.41 4.55 5.65
CA VAL A 499 19.34 4.47 4.62
C VAL A 499 19.08 5.79 3.91
N ASP A 500 20.07 6.69 3.98
CA ASP A 500 20.06 8.03 3.39
C ASP A 500 19.90 7.97 1.85
N PRO A 501 19.03 8.83 1.26
CA PRO A 501 18.80 8.88 -0.19
C PRO A 501 20.04 9.16 -1.04
N THR A 502 20.68 8.11 -1.59
CA THR A 502 21.65 8.27 -2.68
C THR A 502 20.94 8.46 -4.05
N PRO A 503 21.36 9.42 -4.89
CA PRO A 503 20.91 9.58 -6.28
C PRO A 503 21.10 8.29 -7.12
N LEU A 504 20.23 8.07 -8.11
CA LEU A 504 20.31 6.89 -8.97
C LEU A 504 21.33 7.05 -10.11
N ALA A 505 21.37 8.22 -10.74
CA ALA A 505 22.51 8.70 -11.52
C ALA A 505 23.66 9.12 -10.57
N GLY A 506 24.90 9.10 -11.07
CA GLY A 506 26.05 9.71 -10.38
C GLY A 506 26.56 9.01 -9.11
N SER A 507 27.22 7.86 -9.24
CA SER A 507 28.28 7.41 -8.29
C SER A 507 29.18 6.34 -8.93
N GLY A 508 30.07 6.78 -9.82
CA GLY A 508 31.19 5.98 -10.34
C GLY A 508 32.45 6.18 -9.50
#